data_AF-A0A7C5LZU3-F1
#
_entry.id   AF-A0A7C5LZU3-F1
#
_cell.length_a   1.000
_cell.length_b   1.000
_cell.length_c   1.000
_cell.angle_alpha   90.00
_cell.angle_beta   90.00
_cell.angle_gamma   90.00
#
_symmetry.space_group_name_H-M   'P 1'
#
loop_
_entity.id
_entity.type
_entity.pdbx_description
1 polymer ?
#
loop_
_entity_poly.entity_id
_entity_poly.type
_entity_poly.pdbx_seq_one_letter_code
_entity_poly.pdbx_strand_id
1 'polypeptide(L)'
;MTFSTTILDLPFIAPAQAQKHVTHNEALQKLDVLIQLRVLARDQFTPPPSPADSDAYIVPVNPTGVWAGETDKIAIWQANGWQFFTPNTGWLCWVDTENLYVVYRDGNWQHLHADGLQNTALLGVNATADTTNRLSTATDNVLFNHETADIRVKLNKNTDTDTASFIFQSGWTGHAEIGLSGDTDFHFKVSPDGTNWKPALTLQNDGKAANFNKSVGIGFNVPTSFWAYNNTPALFCPLGFMGSNGSYEHGLWWNGYRNSSTNWTSLNINNYTSAAGISLGNTGIKFKWQDPPTGAVPADIFLMQETVFRPASDNYANLGSASQRWKQIYAASGTINTSDGDYKTEIKGGKAKRLAEKRAAQAIKQSLIRYQFNSAIKQKGKRKARVHFGAHAQRIEKILQNEGLNPDEYGFLCKDKLDPPTQTKTEIYGLRYDELMMFILYYQ
;
A
#
# COMPACT_ATOMS: atom_id res chain seq x y z
N MET A 1 65.51 0.40 63.34
CA MET A 1 64.13 -0.06 63.54
C MET A 1 63.23 1.10 63.17
N THR A 2 62.53 1.00 62.05
CA THR A 2 61.45 1.93 61.70
C THR A 2 60.33 1.75 62.73
N PHE A 3 59.81 2.86 63.28
CA PHE A 3 58.73 2.86 64.27
C PHE A 3 57.36 3.05 63.60
N SER A 4 57.21 2.53 62.38
CA SER A 4 55.99 2.64 61.59
C SER A 4 55.82 1.46 60.62
N THR A 5 54.59 1.26 60.13
CA THR A 5 54.27 0.32 59.06
C THR A 5 54.85 0.78 57.71
N THR A 6 54.96 -0.12 56.74
CA THR A 6 55.77 0.11 55.53
C THR A 6 55.00 0.79 54.40
N ILE A 7 53.68 0.60 54.32
CA ILE A 7 52.85 1.09 53.21
C ILE A 7 52.24 2.45 53.56
N LEU A 8 51.65 2.59 54.74
CA LEU A 8 50.88 3.76 55.18
C LEU A 8 51.56 4.58 56.26
N ASP A 9 52.79 4.21 56.67
CA ASP A 9 53.57 4.90 57.70
C ASP A 9 52.82 5.05 59.05
N LEU A 10 52.06 4.01 59.44
CA LEU A 10 51.30 4.01 60.69
C LEU A 10 52.24 3.81 61.88
N PRO A 11 52.24 4.70 62.90
CA PRO A 11 53.20 4.63 63.99
C PRO A 11 52.97 3.42 64.90
N PHE A 12 54.05 2.71 65.22
CA PHE A 12 54.05 1.59 66.17
C PHE A 12 54.12 2.06 67.62
N ILE A 13 53.51 1.28 68.52
CA ILE A 13 53.68 1.47 69.97
C ILE A 13 55.08 0.98 70.37
N ALA A 14 55.82 1.82 71.12
CA ALA A 14 57.15 1.51 71.61
C ALA A 14 57.16 0.31 72.59
N PRO A 15 58.25 -0.49 72.64
CA PRO A 15 58.40 -1.57 73.59
C PRO A 15 58.40 -1.08 75.04
N ALA A 16 58.10 -1.98 76.00
CA ALA A 16 58.00 -1.75 77.46
C ALA A 16 56.63 -1.28 78.05
N GLN A 17 55.54 -1.27 77.27
CA GLN A 17 54.17 -1.11 77.78
C GLN A 17 53.43 -2.45 77.97
N ALA A 18 53.80 -3.24 78.98
CA ALA A 18 53.11 -4.47 79.39
C ALA A 18 52.74 -5.44 78.23
N GLN A 19 53.64 -5.57 77.23
CA GLN A 19 53.46 -6.38 76.00
C GLN A 19 52.25 -6.03 75.11
N LYS A 20 51.49 -4.95 75.38
CA LYS A 20 50.35 -4.51 74.55
C LYS A 20 50.76 -4.10 73.13
N HIS A 21 52.01 -3.67 72.95
CA HIS A 21 52.59 -3.29 71.66
C HIS A 21 52.65 -4.46 70.67
N VAL A 22 52.74 -5.71 71.14
CA VAL A 22 52.87 -6.88 70.26
C VAL A 22 51.58 -7.08 69.44
N THR A 23 50.45 -7.26 70.11
CA THR A 23 49.16 -7.52 69.43
C THR A 23 48.64 -6.30 68.68
N HIS A 24 48.90 -5.09 69.18
CA HIS A 24 48.49 -3.87 68.49
C HIS A 24 49.32 -3.59 67.23
N ASN A 25 50.65 -3.71 67.31
CA ASN A 25 51.50 -3.49 66.13
C ASN A 25 51.24 -4.57 65.05
N GLU A 26 50.97 -5.81 65.46
CA GLU A 26 50.53 -6.86 64.52
C GLU A 26 49.19 -6.50 63.83
N ALA A 27 48.25 -5.91 64.56
CA ALA A 27 47.00 -5.41 63.99
C ALA A 27 47.23 -4.23 63.03
N LEU A 28 48.16 -3.33 63.34
CA LEU A 28 48.55 -2.22 62.46
C LEU A 28 49.21 -2.73 61.18
N GLN A 29 50.09 -3.74 61.26
CA GLN A 29 50.68 -4.38 60.09
C GLN A 29 49.64 -5.05 59.20
N LYS A 30 48.66 -5.74 59.80
CA LYS A 30 47.51 -6.28 59.04
C LYS A 30 46.71 -5.18 58.34
N LEU A 31 46.45 -4.07 59.04
CA LEU A 31 45.68 -2.96 58.49
C LEU A 31 46.42 -2.23 57.37
N ASP A 32 47.74 -2.09 57.49
CA ASP A 32 48.64 -1.48 56.50
C ASP A 32 48.51 -2.14 55.12
N VAL A 33 48.37 -3.46 55.10
CA VAL A 33 48.25 -4.27 53.89
C VAL A 33 46.82 -4.30 53.37
N LEU A 34 45.82 -4.45 54.25
CA LEU A 34 44.46 -4.79 53.84
C LEU A 34 43.58 -3.59 53.47
N ILE A 35 43.84 -2.39 54.00
CA ILE A 35 42.95 -1.24 53.80
C ILE A 35 43.03 -0.66 52.37
N GLN A 36 44.19 -0.75 51.73
CA GLN A 36 44.43 -0.40 50.32
C GLN A 36 45.09 -1.57 49.60
N LEU A 37 44.50 -2.76 49.76
CA LEU A 37 45.06 -4.00 49.27
C LEU A 37 45.36 -3.92 47.76
N ARG A 38 46.65 -3.98 47.45
CA ARG A 38 47.22 -3.97 46.11
C ARG A 38 48.18 -5.13 45.98
N VAL A 39 48.08 -5.88 44.89
CA VAL A 39 49.00 -6.95 44.55
C VAL A 39 49.58 -6.74 43.16
N LEU A 40 50.81 -7.19 42.97
CA LEU A 40 51.50 -7.12 41.69
C LEU A 40 50.83 -8.04 40.67
N ALA A 41 50.54 -9.28 41.07
CA ALA A 41 49.96 -10.29 40.21
C ALA A 41 49.16 -11.34 41.01
N ARG A 42 48.32 -12.08 40.30
CA ARG A 42 47.53 -13.21 40.86
C ARG A 42 47.67 -14.52 40.08
N ASP A 43 48.52 -14.53 39.06
CA ASP A 43 48.83 -15.63 38.15
C ASP A 43 50.31 -16.08 38.27
N GLN A 44 50.99 -15.68 39.34
CA GLN A 44 52.36 -16.08 39.63
C GLN A 44 52.37 -17.33 40.51
N PHE A 45 52.86 -18.46 39.99
CA PHE A 45 52.81 -19.76 40.69
C PHE A 45 53.99 -20.00 41.64
N THR A 46 55.08 -19.25 41.49
CA THR A 46 56.31 -19.41 42.26
C THR A 46 56.73 -18.06 42.86
N PRO A 47 57.04 -17.99 44.16
CA PRO A 47 57.51 -16.75 44.78
C PRO A 47 58.74 -16.19 44.05
N PRO A 48 58.82 -14.87 43.83
CA PRO A 48 60.04 -14.23 43.32
C PRO A 48 61.26 -14.61 44.16
N PRO A 49 62.44 -14.80 43.57
CA PRO A 49 63.66 -15.13 44.31
C PRO A 49 64.19 -13.95 45.14
N SER A 50 63.85 -12.71 44.76
CA SER A 50 64.25 -11.47 45.42
C SER A 50 63.08 -10.46 45.46
N PRO A 51 62.03 -10.73 46.26
CA PRO A 51 60.90 -9.81 46.40
C PRO A 51 61.35 -8.52 47.12
N ALA A 52 60.82 -7.38 46.69
CA ALA A 52 60.99 -6.12 47.39
C ALA A 52 60.07 -6.08 48.62
N ASP A 53 60.42 -5.23 49.60
CA ASP A 53 59.58 -5.04 50.78
C ASP A 53 58.19 -4.53 50.38
N SER A 54 57.15 -5.14 50.95
CA SER A 54 55.74 -4.91 50.64
C SER A 54 55.27 -5.37 49.26
N ASP A 55 56.06 -6.16 48.52
CA ASP A 55 55.56 -6.87 47.34
C ASP A 55 54.48 -7.87 47.76
N ALA A 56 53.29 -7.74 47.17
CA ALA A 56 52.14 -8.57 47.49
C ALA A 56 51.60 -9.30 46.25
N TYR A 57 51.08 -10.50 46.47
CA TYR A 57 50.53 -11.39 45.44
C TYR A 57 49.26 -12.05 45.96
N ILE A 58 48.32 -12.34 45.07
CA ILE A 58 47.30 -13.36 45.35
C ILE A 58 47.90 -14.70 44.92
N VAL A 59 47.96 -15.66 45.84
CA VAL A 59 48.53 -16.98 45.56
C VAL A 59 47.57 -17.74 44.64
N PRO A 60 47.98 -18.15 43.42
CA PRO A 60 47.10 -18.85 42.49
C PRO A 60 46.80 -20.28 42.96
N VAL A 61 45.95 -20.96 42.20
CA VAL A 61 45.74 -22.41 42.38
C VAL A 61 47.03 -23.18 42.04
N ASN A 62 47.34 -24.22 42.80
CA ASN A 62 48.56 -25.04 42.65
C ASN A 62 49.90 -24.25 42.73
N PRO A 63 50.14 -23.46 43.80
CA PRO A 63 51.39 -22.72 43.98
C PRO A 63 52.55 -23.65 44.37
N THR A 64 53.78 -23.18 44.17
CA THR A 64 55.01 -23.95 44.44
C THR A 64 55.89 -23.28 45.51
N GLY A 65 56.90 -24.01 45.99
CA GLY A 65 57.86 -23.49 46.97
C GLY A 65 57.20 -23.12 48.31
N VAL A 66 57.58 -21.98 48.89
CA VAL A 66 57.03 -21.50 50.17
C VAL A 66 55.57 -21.03 50.08
N TRP A 67 54.98 -20.97 48.89
CA TRP A 67 53.56 -20.68 48.69
C TRP A 67 52.69 -21.95 48.67
N ALA A 68 53.28 -23.15 48.69
CA ALA A 68 52.54 -24.41 48.65
C ALA A 68 51.56 -24.52 49.84
N GLY A 69 50.27 -24.76 49.55
CA GLY A 69 49.20 -24.85 50.56
C GLY A 69 48.51 -23.52 50.90
N GLU A 70 48.96 -22.41 50.31
CA GLU A 70 48.49 -21.06 50.61
C GLU A 70 47.59 -20.48 49.50
N THR A 71 46.94 -21.33 48.69
CA THR A 71 46.05 -20.93 47.59
C THR A 71 44.97 -19.92 48.02
N ASP A 72 44.71 -18.95 47.14
CA ASP A 72 43.77 -17.83 47.30
C ASP A 72 44.10 -16.83 48.43
N LYS A 73 45.15 -17.07 49.23
CA LYS A 73 45.61 -16.11 50.23
C LYS A 73 46.38 -14.97 49.60
N ILE A 74 46.43 -13.85 50.32
CA ILE A 74 47.32 -12.73 49.99
C ILE A 74 48.67 -13.03 50.62
N ALA A 75 49.70 -13.16 49.80
CA ALA A 75 51.09 -13.29 50.23
C ALA A 75 51.78 -11.93 50.12
N ILE A 76 52.33 -11.41 51.20
CA ILE A 76 53.15 -10.19 51.19
C ILE A 76 54.54 -10.45 51.75
N TRP A 77 55.56 -9.86 51.14
CA TRP A 77 56.93 -9.92 51.63
C TRP A 77 57.20 -8.78 52.61
N GLN A 78 57.39 -9.09 53.90
CA GLN A 78 57.74 -8.14 54.95
C GLN A 78 58.64 -8.79 56.00
N ALA A 79 59.50 -8.00 56.65
CA ALA A 79 60.36 -8.46 57.75
C ALA A 79 61.19 -9.73 57.41
N ASN A 80 61.67 -9.83 56.17
CA ASN A 80 62.42 -10.96 55.60
C ASN A 80 61.64 -12.29 55.52
N GLY A 81 60.32 -12.24 55.40
CA GLY A 81 59.50 -13.44 55.21
C GLY A 81 58.18 -13.17 54.48
N TRP A 82 57.56 -14.24 53.99
CA TRP A 82 56.20 -14.19 53.45
C TRP A 82 55.18 -14.26 54.59
N GLN A 83 54.28 -13.30 54.62
CA GLN A 83 53.10 -13.33 55.48
C GLN A 83 51.86 -13.63 54.62
N PHE A 84 50.97 -14.48 55.12
CA PHE A 84 49.77 -14.90 54.40
C PHE A 84 48.51 -14.45 55.12
N PHE A 85 47.60 -13.83 54.38
CA PHE A 85 46.29 -13.43 54.88
C PHE A 85 45.18 -14.18 54.16
N THR A 86 44.32 -14.86 54.92
CA THR A 86 43.11 -15.51 54.40
C THR A 86 42.05 -14.45 54.11
N PRO A 87 41.57 -14.31 52.87
CA PRO A 87 40.55 -13.32 52.55
C PRO A 87 39.17 -13.71 53.07
N ASN A 88 38.39 -12.71 53.46
CA ASN A 88 36.95 -12.87 53.70
C ASN A 88 36.15 -12.45 52.46
N THR A 89 34.96 -13.01 52.31
CA THR A 89 34.03 -12.60 51.25
C THR A 89 33.80 -11.09 51.29
N GLY A 90 33.95 -10.42 50.14
CA GLY A 90 33.82 -8.97 49.99
C GLY A 90 35.14 -8.19 50.02
N TRP A 91 36.28 -8.83 50.27
CA TRP A 91 37.58 -8.16 50.18
C TRP A 91 37.86 -7.70 48.75
N LEU A 92 38.29 -6.45 48.60
CA LEU A 92 38.65 -5.83 47.33
C LEU A 92 40.16 -5.73 47.21
N CYS A 93 40.70 -6.03 46.04
CA CYS A 93 42.13 -5.96 45.76
C CYS A 93 42.37 -5.37 44.37
N TRP A 94 43.30 -4.41 44.26
CA TRP A 94 43.81 -3.96 42.97
C TRP A 94 44.93 -4.89 42.49
N VAL A 95 44.84 -5.37 41.24
CA VAL A 95 45.87 -6.23 40.62
C VAL A 95 46.59 -5.45 39.53
N ASP A 96 47.88 -5.18 39.69
CA ASP A 96 48.62 -4.33 38.76
C ASP A 96 48.73 -4.91 37.36
N THR A 97 49.02 -6.20 37.23
CA THR A 97 49.15 -6.86 35.91
C THR A 97 47.85 -6.85 35.11
N GLU A 98 46.70 -6.79 35.77
CA GLU A 98 45.38 -6.77 35.12
C GLU A 98 44.78 -5.36 35.02
N ASN A 99 45.34 -4.37 35.74
CA ASN A 99 44.86 -2.98 35.80
C ASN A 99 43.36 -2.87 36.17
N LEU A 100 42.92 -3.67 37.14
CA LEU A 100 41.52 -3.74 37.59
C LEU A 100 41.39 -4.19 39.06
N TYR A 101 40.17 -4.05 39.60
CA TYR A 101 39.80 -4.60 40.90
C TYR A 101 39.27 -6.02 40.81
N VAL A 102 39.71 -6.86 41.74
CA VAL A 102 39.12 -8.17 42.04
C VAL A 102 38.43 -8.13 43.41
N VAL A 103 37.39 -8.94 43.56
CA VAL A 103 36.67 -9.18 44.81
C VAL A 103 36.73 -10.65 45.17
N TYR A 104 36.99 -10.96 46.44
CA TYR A 104 36.90 -12.34 46.93
C TYR A 104 35.43 -12.69 47.20
N ARG A 105 34.85 -13.63 46.44
CA ARG A 105 33.47 -14.10 46.63
C ARG A 105 33.33 -15.55 46.15
N ASP A 106 32.36 -16.28 46.68
CA ASP A 106 32.12 -17.69 46.32
C ASP A 106 33.38 -18.59 46.41
N GLY A 107 34.29 -18.25 47.33
CA GLY A 107 35.52 -19.01 47.59
C GLY A 107 36.69 -18.73 46.65
N ASN A 108 36.63 -17.73 45.75
CA ASN A 108 37.74 -17.36 44.88
C ASN A 108 37.80 -15.84 44.60
N TRP A 109 38.92 -15.39 44.02
CA TRP A 109 39.05 -14.02 43.51
C TRP A 109 38.43 -13.89 42.11
N GLN A 110 37.49 -12.97 41.93
CA GLN A 110 36.81 -12.70 40.66
C GLN A 110 36.95 -11.22 40.33
N HIS A 111 36.90 -10.79 39.06
CA HIS A 111 36.85 -9.34 38.79
C HIS A 111 35.61 -8.72 39.45
N LEU A 112 35.74 -7.48 39.93
CA LEU A 112 34.62 -6.76 40.54
C LEU A 112 33.42 -6.64 39.59
N HIS A 113 33.70 -6.60 38.28
CA HIS A 113 32.72 -6.63 37.19
C HIS A 113 32.98 -7.81 36.24
N ALA A 114 33.18 -9.03 36.78
CA ALA A 114 33.63 -10.23 36.06
C ALA A 114 32.81 -10.66 34.85
N ASP A 115 31.55 -10.25 34.73
CA ASP A 115 30.66 -10.75 33.67
C ASP A 115 30.43 -9.73 32.55
N GLY A 116 31.11 -8.58 32.58
CA GLY A 116 30.75 -7.45 31.72
C GLY A 116 29.32 -6.98 32.01
N LEU A 117 28.65 -6.37 31.03
CA LEU A 117 27.24 -5.96 31.16
C LEU A 117 26.25 -7.15 31.15
N GLN A 118 26.73 -8.40 31.28
CA GLN A 118 25.88 -9.59 31.25
C GLN A 118 24.95 -9.64 32.47
N ASN A 119 23.68 -9.98 32.24
CA ASN A 119 22.62 -10.03 33.27
C ASN A 119 22.44 -8.73 34.06
N THR A 120 22.84 -7.58 33.50
CA THR A 120 22.60 -6.27 34.10
C THR A 120 21.09 -6.06 34.26
N ALA A 121 20.63 -5.76 35.49
CA ALA A 121 19.21 -5.58 35.77
C ALA A 121 18.61 -4.35 35.06
N LEU A 122 19.36 -3.25 35.01
CA LEU A 122 18.99 -1.96 34.43
C LEU A 122 20.23 -1.33 33.77
N LEU A 123 20.12 -0.92 32.51
CA LEU A 123 21.18 -0.25 31.77
C LEU A 123 20.68 1.06 31.17
N GLY A 124 21.21 2.17 31.67
CA GLY A 124 20.90 3.52 31.21
C GLY A 124 22.09 4.17 30.51
N VAL A 125 21.87 4.78 29.35
CA VAL A 125 22.87 5.61 28.65
C VAL A 125 22.32 7.03 28.57
N ASN A 126 22.91 7.94 29.36
CA ASN A 126 22.42 9.31 29.55
C ASN A 126 20.95 9.39 30.00
N ALA A 127 20.41 8.30 30.55
CA ALA A 127 19.04 8.15 31.02
C ALA A 127 19.01 7.21 32.23
N THR A 128 17.95 7.31 33.04
CA THR A 128 17.67 6.34 34.09
C THR A 128 16.79 5.24 33.51
N ALA A 129 17.26 3.99 33.56
CA ALA A 129 16.45 2.83 33.20
C ALA A 129 15.52 2.45 34.36
N ASP A 130 14.39 1.83 34.02
CA ASP A 130 13.37 1.42 34.98
C ASP A 130 12.90 -0.03 34.69
N THR A 131 11.98 -0.56 35.50
CA THR A 131 11.52 -1.95 35.38
C THR A 131 10.70 -2.22 34.11
N THR A 132 10.17 -1.18 33.47
CA THR A 132 9.48 -1.23 32.18
C THR A 132 10.47 -1.10 31.02
N ASN A 133 11.40 -0.14 31.09
CA ASN A 133 12.43 0.16 30.11
C ASN A 133 13.82 -0.20 30.68
N ARG A 134 14.12 -1.49 30.76
CA ARG A 134 15.38 -1.99 31.35
C ARG A 134 16.63 -1.58 30.59
N LEU A 135 16.50 -1.29 29.29
CA LEU A 135 17.50 -0.60 28.49
C LEU A 135 16.91 0.76 28.10
N SER A 136 17.50 1.84 28.62
CA SER A 136 17.03 3.21 28.38
C SER A 136 18.17 4.08 27.83
N THR A 137 17.90 4.84 26.78
CA THR A 137 18.89 5.67 26.09
C THR A 137 18.29 7.05 25.82
N ALA A 138 18.99 8.12 26.20
CA ALA A 138 18.63 9.50 25.86
C ALA A 138 19.80 10.17 25.14
N THR A 139 19.91 9.92 23.85
CA THR A 139 21.01 10.37 22.99
C THR A 139 20.46 10.84 21.64
N ASP A 140 21.25 11.61 20.88
CA ASP A 140 20.85 12.05 19.53
C ASP A 140 20.78 10.89 18.52
N ASN A 141 21.61 9.85 18.71
CA ASN A 141 21.70 8.69 17.82
C ASN A 141 21.95 7.40 18.62
N VAL A 142 21.45 6.28 18.07
CA VAL A 142 21.78 4.91 18.50
C VAL A 142 22.25 4.14 17.27
N LEU A 143 23.49 3.65 17.28
CA LEU A 143 24.06 2.88 16.19
C LEU A 143 24.16 1.40 16.57
N PHE A 144 23.47 0.54 15.82
CA PHE A 144 23.68 -0.89 15.83
C PHE A 144 24.48 -1.26 14.57
N ASN A 145 25.74 -1.66 14.73
CA ASN A 145 26.62 -1.96 13.59
C ASN A 145 26.97 -3.45 13.51
N HIS A 146 27.07 -3.95 12.28
CA HIS A 146 27.59 -5.28 11.98
C HIS A 146 29.10 -5.35 12.25
N GLU A 147 29.59 -6.53 12.62
CA GLU A 147 31.02 -6.80 12.77
C GLU A 147 31.68 -7.16 11.43
N THR A 148 30.99 -7.98 10.62
CA THR A 148 31.55 -8.55 9.38
C THR A 148 30.57 -8.49 8.20
N ALA A 149 29.42 -9.17 8.29
CA ALA A 149 28.46 -9.25 7.19
C ALA A 149 27.08 -8.70 7.56
N ASP A 150 26.38 -9.37 8.47
CA ASP A 150 24.99 -9.08 8.78
C ASP A 150 24.80 -8.57 10.21
N ILE A 151 23.76 -7.78 10.40
CA ILE A 151 23.16 -7.52 11.71
C ILE A 151 21.68 -7.89 11.67
N ARG A 152 21.16 -8.50 12.74
CA ARG A 152 19.74 -8.88 12.88
C ARG A 152 19.27 -8.49 14.27
N VAL A 153 18.25 -7.62 14.34
CA VAL A 153 17.52 -7.32 15.59
C VAL A 153 16.34 -8.28 15.67
N LYS A 154 16.27 -9.08 16.74
CA LYS A 154 15.18 -10.03 16.97
C LYS A 154 14.28 -9.50 18.08
N LEU A 155 13.03 -9.21 17.74
CA LEU A 155 11.97 -8.95 18.72
C LEU A 155 11.12 -10.22 18.83
N ASN A 156 11.10 -10.84 19.99
CA ASN A 156 10.35 -12.07 20.24
C ASN A 156 9.20 -11.80 21.21
N LYS A 157 8.00 -12.22 20.83
CA LYS A 157 6.82 -12.18 21.68
C LYS A 157 6.54 -13.55 22.29
N ASN A 158 5.83 -13.59 23.42
CA ASN A 158 5.61 -14.84 24.16
C ASN A 158 4.58 -15.75 23.49
N THR A 159 3.52 -15.18 22.90
CA THR A 159 2.46 -15.89 22.18
C THR A 159 2.04 -15.18 20.90
N ASP A 160 1.24 -15.84 20.07
CA ASP A 160 0.75 -15.31 18.80
C ASP A 160 -0.16 -14.08 18.96
N THR A 161 -0.81 -13.91 20.11
CA THR A 161 -1.68 -12.75 20.38
C THR A 161 -0.93 -11.56 20.99
N ASP A 162 0.33 -11.75 21.39
CA ASP A 162 1.13 -10.68 21.97
C ASP A 162 1.68 -9.74 20.89
N THR A 163 2.39 -8.69 21.33
CA THR A 163 2.97 -7.66 20.46
C THR A 163 4.50 -7.68 20.51
N ALA A 164 5.11 -7.59 19.33
CA ALA A 164 6.53 -7.33 19.12
C ALA A 164 6.67 -6.26 18.03
N SER A 165 6.97 -5.03 18.43
CA SER A 165 6.90 -3.86 17.55
C SER A 165 7.88 -2.76 17.94
N PHE A 166 8.06 -1.82 17.01
CA PHE A 166 8.68 -0.51 17.25
C PHE A 166 7.58 0.55 17.33
N ILE A 167 7.62 1.39 18.37
CA ILE A 167 6.70 2.52 18.56
C ILE A 167 7.46 3.84 18.29
N PHE A 168 6.86 4.69 17.46
CA PHE A 168 7.34 6.02 17.13
C PHE A 168 6.49 7.06 17.85
N GLN A 169 7.12 7.94 18.63
CA GLN A 169 6.44 8.83 19.57
C GLN A 169 6.96 10.27 19.56
N SER A 170 6.14 11.21 20.01
CA SER A 170 6.54 12.58 20.39
C SER A 170 5.89 12.97 21.71
N GLY A 171 6.66 13.56 22.63
CA GLY A 171 6.15 13.95 23.95
C GLY A 171 5.45 12.81 24.70
N TRP A 172 5.99 11.59 24.65
CA TRP A 172 5.42 10.38 25.25
C TRP A 172 4.10 9.90 24.65
N THR A 173 3.69 10.44 23.50
CA THR A 173 2.50 10.01 22.76
C THR A 173 2.90 9.20 21.54
N GLY A 174 2.41 7.97 21.41
CA GLY A 174 2.66 7.10 20.26
C GLY A 174 1.84 7.52 19.03
N HIS A 175 2.50 7.67 17.88
CA HIS A 175 1.87 8.10 16.62
C HIS A 175 1.89 7.01 15.55
N ALA A 176 2.90 6.13 15.57
CA ALA A 176 3.02 5.01 14.66
C ALA A 176 3.61 3.79 15.35
N GLU A 177 3.23 2.59 14.88
CA GLU A 177 3.71 1.31 15.37
C GLU A 177 3.94 0.37 14.19
N ILE A 178 5.07 -0.33 14.18
CA ILE A 178 5.43 -1.29 13.12
C ILE A 178 5.87 -2.60 13.76
N GLY A 179 5.21 -3.72 13.43
CA GLY A 179 5.55 -5.04 13.96
C GLY A 179 4.41 -6.05 13.97
N LEU A 180 4.60 -7.13 14.71
CA LEU A 180 3.56 -8.14 14.96
C LEU A 180 2.72 -7.64 16.14
N SER A 181 1.43 -7.37 15.94
CA SER A 181 0.65 -6.64 16.96
C SER A 181 -0.76 -7.19 17.10
N GLY A 182 -0.91 -8.19 17.98
CA GLY A 182 -2.19 -8.88 18.23
C GLY A 182 -2.37 -10.19 17.47
N ASP A 183 -1.47 -10.48 16.52
CA ASP A 183 -1.45 -11.68 15.68
C ASP A 183 -0.04 -11.88 15.07
N THR A 184 0.10 -12.83 14.15
CA THR A 184 1.34 -13.17 13.45
C THR A 184 1.48 -12.50 12.07
N ASP A 185 0.62 -11.55 11.72
CA ASP A 185 0.76 -10.71 10.52
C ASP A 185 1.68 -9.51 10.81
N PHE A 186 2.27 -8.92 9.77
CA PHE A 186 3.15 -7.76 9.92
C PHE A 186 2.37 -6.46 9.67
N HIS A 187 2.22 -5.65 10.71
CA HIS A 187 1.36 -4.47 10.69
C HIS A 187 2.13 -3.15 10.68
N PHE A 188 1.52 -2.17 10.04
CA PHE A 188 1.81 -0.74 10.18
C PHE A 188 0.55 -0.07 10.72
N LYS A 189 0.61 0.44 11.95
CA LYS A 189 -0.50 1.10 12.63
C LYS A 189 -0.16 2.57 12.89
N VAL A 190 -1.17 3.44 12.87
CA VAL A 190 -1.06 4.86 13.23
C VAL A 190 -2.08 5.22 14.28
N SER A 191 -1.75 6.18 15.15
CA SER A 191 -2.65 6.66 16.21
C SER A 191 -2.62 8.18 16.27
N PRO A 192 -3.77 8.87 16.36
CA PRO A 192 -3.79 10.32 16.58
C PRO A 192 -3.49 10.73 18.02
N ASP A 193 -3.55 9.80 18.98
CA ASP A 193 -3.56 10.12 20.42
C ASP A 193 -2.78 9.12 21.30
N GLY A 194 -2.04 8.18 20.72
CA GLY A 194 -1.31 7.13 21.46
C GLY A 194 -2.15 5.99 22.03
N THR A 195 -3.47 6.06 21.94
CA THR A 195 -4.39 5.06 22.52
C THR A 195 -5.28 4.39 21.47
N ASN A 196 -5.75 5.15 20.47
CA ASN A 196 -6.64 4.69 19.42
C ASN A 196 -5.86 4.30 18.16
N TRP A 197 -5.32 3.09 18.18
CA TRP A 197 -4.53 2.53 17.08
C TRP A 197 -5.39 2.11 15.89
N LYS A 198 -5.01 2.57 14.70
CA LYS A 198 -5.67 2.27 13.43
C LYS A 198 -4.70 1.54 12.49
N PRO A 199 -5.05 0.36 11.96
CA PRO A 199 -4.19 -0.31 11.00
C PRO A 199 -4.20 0.45 9.67
N ALA A 200 -3.02 0.70 9.11
CA ALA A 200 -2.81 1.36 7.83
C ALA A 200 -2.47 0.34 6.73
N LEU A 201 -1.53 -0.57 7.02
CA LEU A 201 -1.10 -1.66 6.15
C LEU A 201 -0.89 -2.94 6.97
N THR A 202 -1.37 -4.07 6.45
CA THR A 202 -1.14 -5.39 7.03
C THR A 202 -0.58 -6.31 5.96
N LEU A 203 0.60 -6.88 6.18
CA LEU A 203 1.17 -7.94 5.34
C LEU A 203 0.86 -9.28 5.98
N GLN A 204 0.05 -10.09 5.30
CA GLN A 204 -0.36 -11.38 5.82
C GLN A 204 0.77 -12.39 5.74
N ASN A 205 0.92 -13.19 6.79
CA ASN A 205 2.00 -14.18 6.88
C ASN A 205 1.82 -15.40 5.96
N ASP A 206 0.66 -15.52 5.29
CA ASP A 206 0.37 -16.56 4.32
C ASP A 206 1.01 -16.29 2.93
N GLY A 207 1.68 -15.14 2.79
CA GLY A 207 2.44 -14.74 1.61
C GLY A 207 1.59 -14.31 0.41
N LYS A 208 0.27 -14.11 0.58
CA LYS A 208 -0.65 -13.91 -0.55
C LYS A 208 -1.17 -12.48 -0.70
N ALA A 209 -1.13 -11.65 0.35
CA ALA A 209 -1.69 -10.30 0.27
C ALA A 209 -1.00 -9.26 1.17
N ALA A 210 -0.81 -8.07 0.59
CA ALA A 210 -0.67 -6.82 1.32
C ALA A 210 -2.06 -6.15 1.38
N ASN A 211 -2.69 -6.17 2.55
CA ASN A 211 -3.98 -5.53 2.76
C ASN A 211 -3.77 -4.07 3.16
N PHE A 212 -4.16 -3.17 2.26
CA PHE A 212 -4.29 -1.76 2.57
C PHE A 212 -5.64 -1.54 3.24
N ASN A 213 -5.64 -1.21 4.53
CA ASN A 213 -6.85 -1.00 5.32
C ASN A 213 -7.55 0.35 4.99
N LYS A 214 -6.92 1.15 4.13
CA LYS A 214 -7.44 2.39 3.50
C LYS A 214 -7.00 2.45 2.03
N SER A 215 -7.68 3.26 1.23
CA SER A 215 -7.31 3.52 -0.17
C SER A 215 -5.85 3.98 -0.30
N VAL A 216 -5.10 3.38 -1.22
CA VAL A 216 -3.76 3.87 -1.60
C VAL A 216 -3.92 5.19 -2.35
N GLY A 217 -3.69 6.30 -1.65
CA GLY A 217 -3.68 7.64 -2.25
C GLY A 217 -2.42 7.81 -3.10
N ILE A 218 -2.54 7.66 -4.42
CA ILE A 218 -1.46 8.02 -5.35
C ILE A 218 -1.53 9.54 -5.59
N GLY A 219 -0.86 10.30 -4.71
CA GLY A 219 -0.41 11.66 -5.03
C GLY A 219 -1.42 12.82 -5.05
N PHE A 220 -2.62 12.70 -4.47
CA PHE A 220 -3.48 13.87 -4.22
C PHE A 220 -4.22 13.75 -2.88
N ASN A 221 -4.43 14.88 -2.19
CA ASN A 221 -5.40 15.01 -1.11
C ASN A 221 -6.72 14.42 -1.60
N VAL A 222 -7.11 13.26 -1.08
CA VAL A 222 -8.44 12.69 -1.34
C VAL A 222 -9.44 13.69 -0.75
N PRO A 223 -10.30 14.34 -1.55
CA PRO A 223 -11.27 15.27 -1.02
C PRO A 223 -12.11 14.57 0.04
N THR A 224 -12.48 15.28 1.11
CA THR A 224 -13.36 14.76 2.18
C THR A 224 -14.72 14.27 1.66
N SER A 225 -15.04 14.59 0.41
CA SER A 225 -16.24 14.19 -0.32
C SER A 225 -16.05 13.00 -1.29
N PHE A 226 -14.95 12.24 -1.24
CA PHE A 226 -14.85 10.98 -2.00
C PHE A 226 -15.74 9.91 -1.35
N TRP A 227 -16.91 9.67 -1.94
CA TRP A 227 -17.90 8.71 -1.47
C TRP A 227 -17.79 7.42 -2.30
N ALA A 228 -17.58 6.29 -1.64
CA ALA A 228 -17.77 4.96 -2.20
C ALA A 228 -19.06 4.39 -1.62
N TYR A 229 -19.93 3.82 -2.46
CA TYR A 229 -21.29 3.41 -2.08
C TYR A 229 -21.37 2.34 -0.96
N ASN A 230 -20.25 1.81 -0.46
CA ASN A 230 -20.20 0.81 0.62
C ASN A 230 -19.04 1.02 1.63
N ASN A 231 -18.53 2.24 1.82
CA ASN A 231 -17.38 2.52 2.71
C ASN A 231 -16.07 1.75 2.40
N THR A 232 -15.95 1.14 1.22
CA THR A 232 -14.73 0.50 0.71
C THR A 232 -14.26 1.15 -0.59
N PRO A 233 -13.59 2.32 -0.54
CA PRO A 233 -12.90 2.87 -1.70
C PRO A 233 -11.61 2.06 -1.93
N ALA A 234 -11.64 1.12 -2.88
CA ALA A 234 -10.44 0.41 -3.35
C ALA A 234 -10.27 0.62 -4.85
N LEU A 235 -9.10 1.14 -5.26
CA LEU A 235 -8.70 1.17 -6.66
C LEU A 235 -8.33 -0.23 -7.17
N PHE A 236 -7.99 -1.15 -6.26
CA PHE A 236 -7.69 -2.57 -6.51
C PHE A 236 -8.04 -3.39 -5.26
N CYS A 237 -8.87 -4.42 -5.37
CA CYS A 237 -9.01 -5.46 -4.35
C CYS A 237 -8.17 -6.69 -4.77
N PRO A 238 -7.25 -7.20 -3.94
CA PRO A 238 -6.59 -8.46 -4.24
C PRO A 238 -6.89 -9.49 -3.14
N LEU A 239 -7.93 -10.29 -3.35
CA LEU A 239 -8.02 -11.69 -2.90
C LEU A 239 -9.13 -12.34 -3.73
N GLY A 240 -8.75 -12.87 -4.89
CA GLY A 240 -9.64 -13.43 -5.89
C GLY A 240 -9.27 -12.94 -7.28
N PHE A 241 -9.68 -13.69 -8.30
CA PHE A 241 -9.68 -13.22 -9.68
C PHE A 241 -10.39 -11.84 -9.79
N MET A 242 -10.31 -11.18 -10.94
CA MET A 242 -11.36 -10.20 -11.27
C MET A 242 -12.70 -10.95 -11.34
N GLY A 243 -13.35 -11.09 -10.18
CA GLY A 243 -14.45 -12.01 -9.91
C GLY A 243 -14.24 -12.79 -8.60
N SER A 244 -15.05 -12.49 -7.58
CA SER A 244 -15.33 -13.44 -6.50
C SER A 244 -16.30 -14.50 -7.03
N ASN A 245 -16.23 -15.73 -6.51
CA ASN A 245 -17.24 -16.75 -6.79
C ASN A 245 -18.60 -16.29 -6.20
N GLY A 246 -19.42 -15.62 -7.02
CA GLY A 246 -20.63 -14.92 -6.60
C GLY A 246 -20.77 -13.58 -7.35
N SER A 247 -21.87 -13.44 -8.09
CA SER A 247 -22.17 -12.38 -9.06
C SER A 247 -21.99 -10.94 -8.56
N TYR A 248 -20.96 -10.23 -9.04
CA TYR A 248 -20.87 -8.77 -8.94
C TYR A 248 -20.31 -8.15 -10.24
N GLU A 249 -20.87 -7.01 -10.64
CA GLU A 249 -20.48 -6.23 -11.83
C GLU A 249 -19.19 -5.44 -11.53
N HIS A 250 -18.16 -5.62 -12.35
CA HIS A 250 -16.89 -4.89 -12.25
C HIS A 250 -16.81 -3.86 -13.38
N GLY A 251 -16.62 -2.59 -13.03
CA GLY A 251 -16.61 -1.50 -14.02
C GLY A 251 -15.53 -0.46 -13.75
N LEU A 252 -15.03 0.12 -14.84
CA LEU A 252 -14.21 1.33 -14.84
C LEU A 252 -15.08 2.49 -15.30
N TRP A 253 -15.30 3.44 -14.40
CA TRP A 253 -16.28 4.50 -14.56
C TRP A 253 -15.86 5.71 -13.73
N TRP A 254 -16.12 6.89 -14.28
CA TRP A 254 -15.79 8.17 -13.67
C TRP A 254 -17.07 8.99 -13.50
N ASN A 255 -17.24 9.56 -12.31
CA ASN A 255 -18.30 10.50 -12.01
C ASN A 255 -17.69 11.91 -11.98
N GLY A 256 -18.09 12.74 -12.94
CA GLY A 256 -17.48 14.05 -13.13
C GLY A 256 -17.93 15.09 -12.13
N TYR A 257 -17.35 15.09 -10.93
CA TYR A 257 -17.48 16.23 -10.01
C TYR A 257 -16.37 17.25 -10.24
N ARG A 258 -16.71 18.44 -10.78
CA ARG A 258 -15.78 19.59 -10.91
C ARG A 258 -15.99 20.56 -9.75
N ASN A 259 -14.95 20.82 -8.96
CA ASN A 259 -14.92 21.94 -7.98
C ASN A 259 -13.91 23.06 -8.33
N SER A 260 -13.29 23.06 -9.51
CA SER A 260 -12.58 24.24 -10.03
C SER A 260 -12.02 23.96 -11.43
N SER A 261 -11.81 25.02 -12.19
CA SER A 261 -11.43 25.03 -13.61
C SER A 261 -9.97 24.67 -13.90
N THR A 262 -9.23 24.03 -12.99
CA THR A 262 -7.74 23.99 -13.10
C THR A 262 -7.02 22.67 -12.87
N ASN A 263 -7.66 21.53 -12.55
CA ASN A 263 -6.91 20.28 -12.33
C ASN A 263 -7.51 19.06 -13.05
N TRP A 264 -6.64 18.29 -13.70
CA TRP A 264 -6.95 17.06 -14.43
C TRP A 264 -6.68 15.83 -13.54
N THR A 265 -7.69 15.02 -13.29
CA THR A 265 -7.51 13.63 -12.85
C THR A 265 -8.45 12.76 -13.65
N SER A 266 -7.91 12.09 -14.67
CA SER A 266 -8.66 11.10 -15.46
C SER A 266 -7.76 9.93 -15.82
N LEU A 267 -8.24 8.70 -15.58
CA LEU A 267 -7.77 7.48 -16.23
C LEU A 267 -8.19 7.54 -17.72
N ASN A 268 -7.49 8.31 -18.56
CA ASN A 268 -7.69 8.45 -20.01
C ASN A 268 -9.15 8.59 -20.56
N ILE A 269 -10.14 8.89 -19.73
CA ILE A 269 -11.53 9.20 -20.11
C ILE A 269 -11.68 10.72 -19.96
N ASN A 270 -11.35 11.44 -21.03
CA ASN A 270 -11.46 12.89 -21.09
C ASN A 270 -12.92 13.28 -21.37
N ASN A 271 -13.70 13.66 -20.35
CA ASN A 271 -15.07 14.14 -20.56
C ASN A 271 -15.35 15.45 -19.81
N TYR A 272 -15.92 16.41 -20.55
CA TYR A 272 -16.70 17.53 -20.01
C TYR A 272 -17.84 17.00 -19.16
N THR A 273 -18.16 17.62 -18.00
CA THR A 273 -19.37 17.55 -17.13
C THR A 273 -20.25 16.29 -17.06
N SER A 274 -19.84 15.17 -17.64
CA SER A 274 -20.67 14.05 -18.05
C SER A 274 -19.97 12.77 -17.59
N ALA A 275 -20.76 11.76 -17.24
CA ALA A 275 -20.26 10.49 -16.73
C ALA A 275 -20.22 9.45 -17.85
N ALA A 276 -19.18 8.62 -17.86
CA ALA A 276 -19.03 7.53 -18.83
C ALA A 276 -18.29 6.35 -18.20
N GLY A 277 -18.52 5.15 -18.75
CA GLY A 277 -17.83 3.97 -18.29
C GLY A 277 -18.15 2.71 -19.08
N ILE A 278 -17.41 1.66 -18.75
CA ILE A 278 -17.65 0.30 -19.24
C ILE A 278 -17.72 -0.61 -18.02
N SER A 279 -18.71 -1.50 -17.99
CA SER A 279 -18.80 -2.54 -16.99
C SER A 279 -18.92 -3.93 -17.59
N LEU A 280 -18.33 -4.89 -16.89
CA LEU A 280 -18.38 -6.31 -17.18
C LEU A 280 -19.13 -7.00 -16.05
N GLY A 281 -20.14 -7.79 -16.39
CA GLY A 281 -20.86 -8.59 -15.42
C GLY A 281 -21.49 -9.81 -16.07
N ASN A 282 -22.24 -10.57 -15.26
CA ASN A 282 -22.89 -11.81 -15.72
C ASN A 282 -23.91 -11.58 -16.85
N THR A 283 -24.35 -10.34 -17.07
CA THR A 283 -25.26 -9.97 -18.15
C THR A 283 -24.55 -9.48 -19.41
N GLY A 284 -23.21 -9.50 -19.46
CA GLY A 284 -22.39 -9.05 -20.58
C GLY A 284 -21.60 -7.76 -20.32
N ILE A 285 -21.16 -7.12 -21.40
CA ILE A 285 -20.47 -5.83 -21.38
C ILE A 285 -21.49 -4.71 -21.54
N LYS A 286 -21.48 -3.72 -20.64
CA LYS A 286 -22.34 -2.54 -20.71
C LYS A 286 -21.52 -1.31 -21.03
N PHE A 287 -21.98 -0.53 -22.00
CA PHE A 287 -21.45 0.78 -22.33
C PHE A 287 -22.34 1.84 -21.69
N LYS A 288 -21.77 2.67 -20.83
CA LYS A 288 -22.49 3.63 -20.01
C LYS A 288 -22.15 5.06 -20.40
N TRP A 289 -23.16 5.91 -20.43
CA TRP A 289 -23.00 7.34 -20.65
C TRP A 289 -24.16 8.13 -20.06
N GLN A 290 -23.88 9.33 -19.56
CA GLN A 290 -24.89 10.26 -19.07
C GLN A 290 -24.40 11.71 -19.20
N ASP A 291 -25.24 12.55 -19.80
CA ASP A 291 -25.06 14.01 -19.83
C ASP A 291 -25.68 14.66 -18.57
N PRO A 292 -25.15 15.79 -18.07
CA PRO A 292 -24.85 16.00 -16.66
C PRO A 292 -26.02 15.75 -15.69
N PRO A 293 -25.84 14.83 -14.73
CA PRO A 293 -26.11 15.20 -13.35
C PRO A 293 -24.99 14.76 -12.40
N THR A 294 -24.65 15.65 -11.48
CA THR A 294 -23.69 15.39 -10.40
C THR A 294 -24.19 14.29 -9.48
N GLY A 295 -23.37 13.27 -9.22
CA GLY A 295 -23.62 12.31 -8.14
C GLY A 295 -24.41 11.06 -8.52
N ALA A 296 -24.77 10.86 -9.79
CA ALA A 296 -25.46 9.65 -10.25
C ALA A 296 -24.50 8.64 -10.92
N VAL A 297 -24.92 7.37 -10.91
CA VAL A 297 -24.32 6.31 -11.71
C VAL A 297 -24.70 6.52 -13.18
N PRO A 298 -23.75 6.53 -14.15
CA PRO A 298 -24.08 6.71 -15.55
C PRO A 298 -25.01 5.60 -16.06
N ALA A 299 -25.99 5.99 -16.88
CA ALA A 299 -26.99 5.09 -17.44
C ALA A 299 -26.37 4.10 -18.44
N ASP A 300 -26.94 2.90 -18.52
CA ASP A 300 -26.64 1.94 -19.59
C ASP A 300 -27.16 2.48 -20.91
N ILE A 301 -26.33 2.48 -21.96
CA ILE A 301 -26.74 2.89 -23.32
C ILE A 301 -26.77 1.69 -24.26
N PHE A 302 -25.73 0.86 -24.25
CA PHE A 302 -25.64 -0.36 -25.05
C PHE A 302 -25.18 -1.53 -24.22
N LEU A 303 -25.67 -2.72 -24.56
CA LEU A 303 -25.25 -3.98 -23.95
C LEU A 303 -24.78 -4.94 -25.04
N MET A 304 -23.64 -5.57 -24.81
CA MET A 304 -23.13 -6.69 -25.57
C MET A 304 -23.22 -7.95 -24.70
N GLN A 305 -24.05 -8.88 -25.11
CA GLN A 305 -24.22 -10.19 -24.49
C GLN A 305 -23.70 -11.27 -25.45
N GLU A 306 -23.68 -12.53 -25.02
CA GLU A 306 -23.15 -13.64 -25.83
C GLU A 306 -23.77 -13.72 -27.24
N THR A 307 -25.06 -13.40 -27.36
CA THR A 307 -25.83 -13.58 -28.61
C THR A 307 -26.42 -12.29 -29.17
N VAL A 308 -26.25 -11.14 -28.52
CA VAL A 308 -26.91 -9.89 -28.93
C VAL A 308 -26.09 -8.64 -28.57
N PHE A 309 -26.07 -7.68 -29.50
CA PHE A 309 -25.70 -6.29 -29.24
C PHE A 309 -26.94 -5.42 -29.39
N ARG A 310 -27.35 -4.73 -28.33
CA ARG A 310 -28.64 -4.01 -28.28
C ARG A 310 -28.56 -2.71 -27.48
N PRO A 311 -29.48 -1.75 -27.72
CA PRO A 311 -29.66 -0.65 -26.79
C PRO A 311 -30.12 -1.15 -25.42
N ALA A 312 -29.84 -0.35 -24.40
CA ALA A 312 -30.27 -0.62 -23.03
C ALA A 312 -31.78 -0.45 -22.83
N SER A 313 -32.36 0.53 -23.53
CA SER A 313 -33.79 0.82 -23.52
C SER A 313 -34.40 0.58 -24.90
N ASP A 314 -35.65 0.11 -24.90
CA ASP A 314 -36.41 -0.10 -26.13
C ASP A 314 -36.67 1.22 -26.87
N ASN A 315 -36.62 1.19 -28.20
CA ASN A 315 -36.84 2.33 -29.10
C ASN A 315 -36.09 3.63 -28.72
N TYR A 316 -34.88 3.50 -28.15
CA TYR A 316 -34.13 4.65 -27.60
C TYR A 316 -32.95 5.11 -28.48
N ALA A 317 -32.06 4.21 -28.87
CA ALA A 317 -30.81 4.57 -29.56
C ALA A 317 -30.83 4.23 -31.06
N ASN A 318 -30.38 5.17 -31.90
CA ASN A 318 -30.23 5.00 -33.33
C ASN A 318 -28.92 4.25 -33.69
N LEU A 319 -28.94 3.49 -34.79
CA LEU A 319 -27.73 2.91 -35.39
C LEU A 319 -27.17 3.83 -36.49
N GLY A 320 -26.34 4.80 -36.07
CA GLY A 320 -25.78 5.84 -36.93
C GLY A 320 -26.63 7.12 -36.98
N SER A 321 -26.21 8.08 -37.80
CA SER A 321 -26.87 9.38 -37.95
C SER A 321 -26.79 9.89 -39.40
N ALA A 322 -27.49 10.98 -39.71
CA ALA A 322 -27.47 11.63 -41.03
C ALA A 322 -26.05 11.99 -41.49
N SER A 323 -25.20 12.43 -40.56
CA SER A 323 -23.79 12.75 -40.80
C SER A 323 -22.87 11.53 -40.75
N GLN A 324 -23.22 10.51 -39.98
CA GLN A 324 -22.37 9.34 -39.71
C GLN A 324 -23.13 8.05 -40.03
N ARG A 325 -23.19 7.75 -41.33
CA ARG A 325 -23.92 6.61 -41.87
C ARG A 325 -23.04 5.36 -41.95
N TRP A 326 -23.62 4.22 -41.61
CA TRP A 326 -23.00 2.92 -41.89
C TRP A 326 -22.85 2.71 -43.39
N LYS A 327 -21.69 2.22 -43.81
CA LYS A 327 -21.40 1.97 -45.22
C LYS A 327 -22.31 0.87 -45.78
N GLN A 328 -22.38 -0.27 -45.08
CA GLN A 328 -23.15 -1.47 -45.44
C GLN A 328 -23.46 -2.27 -44.17
N ILE A 329 -24.54 -3.05 -44.20
CA ILE A 329 -24.87 -4.06 -43.19
C ILE A 329 -24.82 -5.43 -43.88
N TYR A 330 -24.05 -6.36 -43.31
CA TYR A 330 -23.99 -7.76 -43.75
C TYR A 330 -24.74 -8.61 -42.73
N ALA A 331 -25.86 -9.21 -43.15
CA ALA A 331 -26.71 -10.04 -42.30
C ALA A 331 -27.12 -11.31 -43.06
N ALA A 332 -27.34 -12.40 -42.32
CA ALA A 332 -27.79 -13.67 -42.90
C ALA A 332 -29.30 -13.66 -43.22
N SER A 333 -30.10 -12.92 -42.45
CA SER A 333 -31.54 -12.71 -42.65
C SER A 333 -31.87 -11.23 -42.82
N GLY A 334 -33.06 -10.94 -43.34
CA GLY A 334 -33.57 -9.57 -43.47
C GLY A 334 -33.84 -8.91 -42.12
N THR A 335 -33.88 -7.58 -42.11
CA THR A 335 -34.21 -6.80 -40.90
C THR A 335 -35.65 -7.02 -40.48
N ILE A 336 -35.87 -7.30 -39.19
CA ILE A 336 -37.21 -7.40 -38.59
C ILE A 336 -37.67 -5.99 -38.20
N ASN A 337 -38.82 -5.57 -38.71
CA ASN A 337 -39.51 -4.34 -38.28
C ASN A 337 -40.81 -4.73 -37.59
N THR A 338 -41.03 -4.24 -36.37
CA THR A 338 -42.26 -4.51 -35.62
C THR A 338 -43.50 -4.05 -36.40
N SER A 339 -44.42 -4.98 -36.66
CA SER A 339 -45.69 -4.71 -37.32
C SER A 339 -46.87 -5.37 -36.63
N ASP A 340 -46.80 -5.39 -35.30
CA ASP A 340 -47.86 -5.86 -34.42
C ASP A 340 -49.09 -4.92 -34.51
N GLY A 341 -50.29 -5.51 -34.54
CA GLY A 341 -51.56 -4.82 -34.72
C GLY A 341 -51.93 -3.95 -33.51
N ASP A 342 -51.45 -4.29 -32.32
CA ASP A 342 -51.76 -3.53 -31.10
C ASP A 342 -51.10 -2.14 -31.08
N TYR A 343 -50.07 -1.94 -31.91
CA TYR A 343 -49.34 -0.67 -32.03
C TYR A 343 -49.80 0.20 -33.21
N LYS A 344 -50.75 -0.27 -34.04
CA LYS A 344 -51.10 0.40 -35.29
C LYS A 344 -52.61 0.53 -35.45
N THR A 345 -53.05 1.68 -35.95
CA THR A 345 -54.44 1.90 -36.37
C THR A 345 -54.50 1.97 -37.88
N GLU A 346 -55.41 1.22 -38.49
CA GLU A 346 -55.68 1.35 -39.92
C GLU A 346 -56.28 2.72 -40.23
N ILE A 347 -55.68 3.41 -41.19
CA ILE A 347 -56.18 4.70 -41.70
C ILE A 347 -56.66 4.55 -43.13
N LYS A 348 -57.75 5.23 -43.47
CA LYS A 348 -58.26 5.35 -44.84
C LYS A 348 -58.40 6.82 -45.19
N GLY A 349 -57.61 7.29 -46.15
CA GLY A 349 -57.73 8.65 -46.67
C GLY A 349 -59.11 8.88 -47.31
N GLY A 350 -59.56 10.14 -47.30
CA GLY A 350 -60.73 10.55 -48.09
C GLY A 350 -60.55 10.23 -49.57
N LYS A 351 -61.66 10.09 -50.32
CA LYS A 351 -61.66 9.67 -51.73
C LYS A 351 -60.70 10.50 -52.60
N ALA A 352 -60.66 11.82 -52.40
CA ALA A 352 -59.77 12.72 -53.14
C ALA A 352 -58.29 12.46 -52.85
N LYS A 353 -57.93 12.32 -51.56
CA LYS A 353 -56.55 12.03 -51.13
C LYS A 353 -56.06 10.69 -51.69
N ARG A 354 -56.89 9.64 -51.61
CA ARG A 354 -56.54 8.32 -52.19
C ARG A 354 -56.33 8.36 -53.70
N LEU A 355 -57.08 9.21 -54.42
CA LEU A 355 -56.90 9.38 -55.87
C LEU A 355 -55.59 10.10 -56.20
N ALA A 356 -55.25 11.14 -55.43
CA ALA A 356 -53.97 11.84 -55.54
C ALA A 356 -52.80 10.91 -55.19
N GLU A 357 -52.89 10.16 -54.09
CA GLU A 357 -51.90 9.16 -53.70
C GLU A 357 -51.71 8.08 -54.77
N LYS A 358 -52.81 7.62 -55.39
CA LYS A 358 -52.73 6.66 -56.50
C LYS A 358 -51.98 7.22 -57.70
N ARG A 359 -52.26 8.47 -58.11
CA ARG A 359 -51.52 9.12 -59.22
C ARG A 359 -50.06 9.34 -58.86
N ALA A 360 -49.78 9.77 -57.64
CA ALA A 360 -48.42 9.91 -57.13
C ALA A 360 -47.66 8.57 -57.14
N ALA A 361 -48.27 7.48 -56.66
CA ALA A 361 -47.68 6.14 -56.67
C ALA A 361 -47.32 5.67 -58.09
N GLN A 362 -48.21 5.90 -59.06
CA GLN A 362 -47.96 5.59 -60.47
C GLN A 362 -46.81 6.42 -61.05
N ALA A 363 -46.81 7.74 -60.80
CA ALA A 363 -45.75 8.63 -61.23
C ALA A 363 -44.39 8.27 -60.60
N ILE A 364 -44.38 7.91 -59.31
CA ILE A 364 -43.17 7.44 -58.61
C ILE A 364 -42.64 6.15 -59.26
N LYS A 365 -43.51 5.16 -59.51
CA LYS A 365 -43.14 3.89 -60.17
C LYS A 365 -42.51 4.13 -61.54
N GLN A 366 -43.06 5.05 -62.33
CA GLN A 366 -42.51 5.44 -63.64
C GLN A 366 -41.20 6.25 -63.53
N SER A 367 -40.95 6.88 -62.38
CA SER A 367 -39.78 7.72 -62.15
C SER A 367 -38.54 6.97 -61.64
N LEU A 368 -38.65 5.66 -61.40
CA LEU A 368 -37.54 4.81 -60.97
C LEU A 368 -36.38 4.87 -61.96
N ILE A 369 -35.16 4.89 -61.44
CA ILE A 369 -33.93 5.11 -62.21
C ILE A 369 -32.92 4.00 -62.01
N ARG A 370 -32.05 3.86 -62.99
CA ARG A 370 -30.74 3.24 -62.84
C ARG A 370 -29.69 4.34 -62.62
N TYR A 371 -28.83 4.20 -61.63
CA TYR A 371 -27.83 5.20 -61.29
C TYR A 371 -26.48 4.58 -60.88
N GLN A 372 -25.45 5.40 -60.85
CA GLN A 372 -24.14 5.06 -60.29
C GLN A 372 -23.78 6.16 -59.28
N PHE A 373 -23.10 5.83 -58.19
CA PHE A 373 -22.64 6.85 -57.25
C PHE A 373 -21.52 7.69 -57.87
N ASN A 374 -21.64 9.02 -57.81
CA ASN A 374 -20.61 9.93 -58.33
C ASN A 374 -19.24 9.71 -57.68
N SER A 375 -19.20 9.39 -56.38
CA SER A 375 -17.96 9.03 -55.68
C SER A 375 -17.31 7.78 -56.27
N ALA A 376 -18.11 6.76 -56.58
CA ALA A 376 -17.63 5.54 -57.22
C ALA A 376 -17.14 5.79 -58.66
N ILE A 377 -17.82 6.64 -59.43
CA ILE A 377 -17.35 7.05 -60.76
C ILE A 377 -15.99 7.76 -60.64
N LYS A 378 -15.85 8.70 -59.70
CA LYS A 378 -14.61 9.44 -59.48
C LYS A 378 -13.46 8.51 -59.06
N GLN A 379 -13.73 7.49 -58.24
CA GLN A 379 -12.70 6.60 -57.71
C GLN A 379 -12.23 5.52 -58.71
N LYS A 380 -13.15 4.90 -59.46
CA LYS A 380 -12.83 3.73 -60.30
C LYS A 380 -13.18 3.88 -61.78
N GLY A 381 -13.70 5.04 -62.17
CA GLY A 381 -14.14 5.33 -63.54
C GLY A 381 -15.55 4.81 -63.84
N LYS A 382 -16.24 5.48 -64.76
CA LYS A 382 -17.66 5.23 -65.10
C LYS A 382 -17.94 3.77 -65.50
N ARG A 383 -17.02 3.12 -66.22
CA ARG A 383 -17.17 1.73 -66.68
C ARG A 383 -17.07 0.69 -65.54
N LYS A 384 -16.35 0.99 -64.45
CA LYS A 384 -16.16 0.07 -63.30
C LYS A 384 -17.10 0.38 -62.12
N ALA A 385 -17.76 1.54 -62.13
CA ALA A 385 -18.77 1.87 -61.14
C ALA A 385 -19.97 0.92 -61.24
N ARG A 386 -20.43 0.40 -60.09
CA ARG A 386 -21.57 -0.54 -60.07
C ARG A 386 -22.83 0.26 -60.39
N VAL A 387 -23.74 -0.37 -61.13
CA VAL A 387 -25.07 0.18 -61.41
C VAL A 387 -26.00 -0.21 -60.26
N HIS A 388 -26.77 0.76 -59.80
CA HIS A 388 -27.78 0.63 -58.74
C HIS A 388 -29.15 1.01 -59.31
N PHE A 389 -30.21 0.52 -58.69
CA PHE A 389 -31.59 0.87 -59.01
C PHE A 389 -32.23 1.56 -57.81
N GLY A 390 -33.11 2.51 -58.05
CA GLY A 390 -33.80 3.23 -56.97
C GLY A 390 -34.52 4.47 -57.46
N ALA A 391 -34.65 5.47 -56.59
CA ALA A 391 -35.32 6.73 -56.87
C ALA A 391 -34.53 7.94 -56.34
N HIS A 392 -34.81 9.12 -56.91
CA HIS A 392 -34.35 10.38 -56.35
C HIS A 392 -35.36 10.91 -55.34
N ALA A 393 -34.95 11.09 -54.09
CA ALA A 393 -35.81 11.59 -53.02
C ALA A 393 -36.47 12.94 -53.36
N GLN A 394 -35.70 13.89 -53.90
CA GLN A 394 -36.21 15.21 -54.30
C GLN A 394 -37.24 15.12 -55.44
N ARG A 395 -37.13 14.10 -56.30
CA ARG A 395 -38.12 13.88 -57.37
C ARG A 395 -39.42 13.36 -56.78
N ILE A 396 -39.35 12.45 -55.82
CA ILE A 396 -40.53 11.93 -55.11
C ILE A 396 -41.25 13.06 -54.39
N GLU A 397 -40.52 13.90 -53.66
CA GLU A 397 -41.06 15.09 -53.01
C GLU A 397 -41.85 15.96 -53.99
N LYS A 398 -41.26 16.27 -55.15
CA LYS A 398 -41.93 17.06 -56.20
C LYS A 398 -43.16 16.36 -56.78
N ILE A 399 -43.14 15.04 -56.94
CA ILE A 399 -44.31 14.27 -57.42
C ILE A 399 -45.46 14.39 -56.42
N LEU A 400 -45.19 14.24 -55.12
CA LEU A 400 -46.20 14.41 -54.08
C LEU A 400 -46.78 15.83 -54.11
N GLN A 401 -45.93 16.85 -54.16
CA GLN A 401 -46.35 18.26 -54.23
C GLN A 401 -47.20 18.56 -55.47
N ASN A 402 -46.83 18.02 -56.64
CA ASN A 402 -47.59 18.19 -57.89
C ASN A 402 -49.00 17.59 -57.81
N GLU A 403 -49.19 16.53 -57.02
CA GLU A 403 -50.49 15.91 -56.77
C GLU A 403 -51.24 16.56 -55.59
N GLY A 404 -50.70 17.64 -55.02
CA GLY A 404 -51.28 18.35 -53.89
C GLY A 404 -51.12 17.62 -52.55
N LEU A 405 -50.17 16.70 -52.44
CA LEU A 405 -49.88 15.94 -51.22
C LEU A 405 -48.74 16.60 -50.44
N ASN A 406 -48.83 16.58 -49.11
CA ASN A 406 -47.76 17.04 -48.23
C ASN A 406 -46.70 15.93 -48.04
N PRO A 407 -45.44 16.13 -48.48
CA PRO A 407 -44.40 15.11 -48.36
C PRO A 407 -44.09 14.69 -46.91
N ASP A 408 -44.24 15.59 -45.94
CA ASP A 408 -43.92 15.32 -44.52
C ASP A 408 -44.90 14.35 -43.84
N GLU A 409 -46.04 14.04 -44.49
CA GLU A 409 -47.01 13.05 -43.99
C GLU A 409 -46.61 11.60 -44.28
N TYR A 410 -45.54 11.38 -45.06
CA TYR A 410 -45.16 10.07 -45.56
C TYR A 410 -43.80 9.65 -44.99
N GLY A 411 -43.77 8.57 -44.22
CA GLY A 411 -42.56 8.09 -43.53
C GLY A 411 -41.44 7.62 -44.46
N PHE A 412 -41.77 7.32 -45.72
CA PHE A 412 -40.79 6.85 -46.70
C PHE A 412 -39.83 7.94 -47.20
N LEU A 413 -40.13 9.22 -46.99
CA LEU A 413 -39.28 10.34 -47.38
C LEU A 413 -38.72 11.00 -46.12
N CYS A 414 -37.39 11.06 -45.98
CA CYS A 414 -36.74 11.65 -44.81
C CYS A 414 -35.86 12.83 -45.23
N LYS A 415 -35.83 13.87 -44.40
CA LYS A 415 -35.01 15.07 -44.59
C LYS A 415 -34.35 15.42 -43.26
N ASP A 416 -33.06 15.12 -43.14
CA ASP A 416 -32.33 15.25 -41.89
C ASP A 416 -31.25 16.33 -42.00
N LYS A 417 -31.09 17.12 -40.94
CA LYS A 417 -30.01 18.11 -40.84
C LYS A 417 -28.66 17.41 -40.70
N LEU A 418 -27.65 17.96 -41.36
CA LEU A 418 -26.26 17.55 -41.19
C LEU A 418 -25.64 18.31 -40.01
N ASP A 419 -25.01 17.56 -39.11
CA ASP A 419 -24.26 18.08 -37.98
C ASP A 419 -22.82 17.50 -37.95
N PRO A 420 -21.77 18.34 -38.13
CA PRO A 420 -21.86 19.73 -38.56
C PRO A 420 -22.31 19.82 -40.04
N PRO A 421 -22.88 20.96 -40.47
CA PRO A 421 -23.23 21.17 -41.88
C PRO A 421 -21.97 21.20 -42.76
N THR A 422 -22.10 20.80 -44.03
CA THR A 422 -21.01 20.95 -45.00
C THR A 422 -21.09 22.34 -45.67
N GLN A 423 -19.99 22.80 -46.28
CA GLN A 423 -19.95 24.10 -47.00
C GLN A 423 -21.04 24.26 -48.08
N THR A 424 -21.58 23.14 -48.59
CA THR A 424 -22.51 23.14 -49.73
C THR A 424 -23.86 22.50 -49.42
N LYS A 425 -24.03 21.88 -48.25
CA LYS A 425 -25.28 21.22 -47.84
C LYS A 425 -25.47 21.27 -46.34
N THR A 426 -26.66 21.71 -45.94
CA THR A 426 -27.15 21.74 -44.56
C THR A 426 -27.99 20.50 -44.21
N GLU A 427 -28.44 19.75 -45.22
CA GLU A 427 -29.41 18.66 -45.06
C GLU A 427 -29.13 17.54 -46.06
N ILE A 428 -29.60 16.34 -45.73
CA ILE A 428 -29.56 15.17 -46.60
C ILE A 428 -30.95 14.55 -46.73
N TYR A 429 -31.29 14.14 -47.95
CA TYR A 429 -32.52 13.41 -48.22
C TYR A 429 -32.26 11.90 -48.16
N GLY A 430 -33.14 11.19 -47.48
CA GLY A 430 -33.18 9.74 -47.38
C GLY A 430 -34.50 9.17 -47.91
N LEU A 431 -34.47 7.89 -48.28
CA LEU A 431 -35.67 7.12 -48.61
C LEU A 431 -35.70 5.85 -47.77
N ARG A 432 -36.85 5.55 -47.15
CA ARG A 432 -37.14 4.23 -46.61
C ARG A 432 -37.75 3.40 -47.73
N TYR A 433 -36.91 2.64 -48.42
CA TYR A 433 -37.30 1.92 -49.64
C TYR A 433 -38.43 0.91 -49.40
N ASP A 434 -38.45 0.23 -48.25
CA ASP A 434 -39.50 -0.74 -47.92
C ASP A 434 -40.88 -0.08 -47.89
N GLU A 435 -41.00 1.07 -47.22
CA GLU A 435 -42.27 1.82 -47.13
C GLU A 435 -42.65 2.45 -48.47
N LEU A 436 -41.69 2.97 -49.24
CA LEU A 436 -41.92 3.48 -50.60
C LEU A 436 -42.47 2.38 -51.51
N MET A 437 -41.90 1.18 -51.44
CA MET A 437 -42.36 0.03 -52.21
C MET A 437 -43.77 -0.38 -51.80
N MET A 438 -44.07 -0.42 -50.50
CA MET A 438 -45.42 -0.71 -50.00
C MET A 438 -46.44 0.33 -50.45
N PHE A 439 -46.09 1.62 -50.44
CA PHE A 439 -46.96 2.69 -50.97
C PHE A 439 -47.27 2.49 -52.45
N ILE A 440 -46.25 2.17 -53.26
CA ILE A 440 -46.45 1.88 -54.68
C ILE A 440 -47.36 0.66 -54.84
N LEU A 441 -47.09 -0.44 -54.12
CA LEU A 441 -47.83 -1.69 -54.19
C LEU A 441 -49.29 -1.55 -53.75
N TYR A 442 -49.57 -0.78 -52.70
CA TYR A 442 -50.92 -0.51 -52.21
C TYR A 442 -51.82 0.12 -53.28
N TYR A 443 -51.23 0.89 -54.20
CA TYR A 443 -51.93 1.62 -55.27
C TYR A 443 -51.73 1.05 -56.68
N GLN A 444 -51.03 -0.08 -56.84
CA GLN A 444 -51.03 -0.85 -58.09
C GLN A 444 -52.43 -1.37 -58.38
#